data_AF-A0A6G3WJ25-F1
#
_entry.id   AF-A0A6G3WJ25-F1
#
_cell.length_a   1.000
_cell.length_b   1.000
_cell.length_c   1.000
_cell.angle_alpha   90.00
_cell.angle_beta   90.00
_cell.angle_gamma   90.00
#
_symmetry.space_group_name_H-M   'P 1'
#
loop_
_entity.id
_entity.type
_entity.pdbx_description
1 polymer ?
#
loop_
_entity_poly.entity_id
_entity_poly.type
_entity_poly.pdbx_seq_one_letter_code
_entity_poly.pdbx_strand_id
1 'polypeptide(L)' 'MSTTDENGTPQDAVQVPDILHSTLVRAAPDAVFDLLSSGTGWDKWFTNGSTFGPSEGSPVHLVWRGWTDDGSDVTDDGVV' A
#
# COMPACT_ATOMS: atom_id res chain seq x y z
N MET A 1 -16.92 -5.20 -15.73
CA MET A 1 -18.18 -4.65 -15.20
C MET A 1 -18.03 -3.14 -15.24
N SER A 2 -18.74 -2.45 -16.13
CA SER A 2 -18.65 -1.00 -16.25
C SER A 2 -19.44 -0.35 -15.14
N THR A 3 -18.78 0.44 -14.30
CA THR A 3 -19.44 1.27 -13.28
C THR A 3 -19.92 2.55 -13.95
N THR A 4 -21.23 2.75 -13.92
CA THR A 4 -21.89 3.96 -14.42
C THR A 4 -22.22 4.85 -13.23
N ASP A 5 -21.99 6.16 -13.36
CA ASP A 5 -22.40 7.11 -12.32
C ASP A 5 -23.93 7.27 -12.27
N GLU A 6 -24.43 8.01 -11.28
CA GLU A 6 -25.87 8.25 -11.05
C GLU A 6 -26.59 8.88 -12.27
N ASN A 7 -25.83 9.43 -13.23
CA ASN A 7 -26.33 10.09 -14.44
C ASN A 7 -26.18 9.29 -15.73
N GLY A 8 -25.78 8.01 -15.67
CA GLY A 8 -25.70 7.18 -16.88
C GLY A 8 -24.42 7.40 -17.71
N THR A 9 -23.45 8.15 -17.20
CA THR A 9 -22.21 8.45 -17.93
C THR A 9 -21.22 7.29 -17.74
N PRO A 10 -20.65 6.73 -18.82
CA PRO A 10 -19.49 5.86 -18.71
C PRO A 10 -18.38 6.65 -18.02
N GLN A 11 -17.95 6.17 -16.86
CA GLN A 11 -16.82 6.76 -16.14
C GLN A 11 -15.58 6.47 -17.00
N ASP A 12 -15.14 7.44 -17.81
CA ASP A 12 -13.87 7.35 -18.51
C ASP A 12 -12.81 7.11 -17.43
N ALA A 13 -12.19 5.92 -17.46
CA ALA A 13 -11.13 5.59 -16.54
C ALA A 13 -10.02 6.62 -16.72
N VAL A 14 -9.80 7.45 -15.69
CA VAL A 14 -8.72 8.44 -15.68
C VAL A 14 -7.43 7.70 -16.00
N GLN A 15 -6.84 8.00 -17.16
CA GLN A 15 -5.55 7.43 -17.55
C GLN A 15 -4.47 8.07 -16.66
N VAL A 16 -4.05 7.34 -15.64
CA VAL A 16 -2.93 7.74 -14.79
C VAL A 16 -1.64 7.27 -15.47
N PRO A 17 -0.68 8.17 -15.74
CA PRO A 17 0.60 7.77 -16.34
C PRO A 17 1.42 6.91 -15.38
N ASP A 18 2.28 6.05 -15.95
CA ASP A 18 3.18 5.20 -15.16
C ASP A 18 4.12 6.04 -14.28
N ILE A 19 4.24 5.67 -13.01
CA ILE A 19 5.22 6.24 -12.09
C ILE A 19 6.46 5.34 -12.09
N LEU A 20 7.54 5.82 -12.71
CA LEU A 20 8.85 5.14 -12.68
C LEU A 20 9.72 5.73 -11.57
N HIS A 21 10.11 4.91 -10.58
CA HIS A 21 10.94 5.33 -9.46
C HIS A 21 12.14 4.39 -9.26
N SER A 22 13.29 4.95 -8.88
CA SER A 22 14.46 4.17 -8.47
C SER A 22 15.24 4.90 -7.38
N THR A 23 15.85 4.13 -6.48
CA THR A 23 16.69 4.64 -5.38
C THR A 23 17.85 3.69 -5.10
N LEU A 24 19.01 4.23 -4.73
CA LEU A 24 20.18 3.45 -4.34
C LEU A 24 20.20 3.27 -2.82
N VAL A 25 20.14 2.02 -2.37
CA VAL A 25 20.18 1.67 -0.94
C VAL A 25 21.51 1.03 -0.60
N ARG A 26 22.19 1.52 0.44
CA ARG A 26 23.43 0.93 0.96
C ARG A 26 23.12 -0.27 1.85
N ALA A 27 22.68 -1.37 1.24
CA ALA A 27 22.40 -2.64 1.91
C ALA A 27 22.58 -3.81 0.94
N ALA A 28 22.68 -5.04 1.48
CA ALA A 28 22.61 -6.24 0.66
C ALA A 28 21.19 -6.40 0.08
N PRO A 29 21.03 -6.96 -1.15
CA PRO A 29 19.71 -7.14 -1.76
C PRO A 29 18.71 -7.89 -0.87
N ASP A 30 19.13 -8.97 -0.21
CA ASP A 30 18.26 -9.78 0.66
C ASP A 30 17.70 -8.95 1.83
N ALA A 31 18.51 -8.06 2.40
CA ALA A 31 18.05 -7.18 3.48
C ALA A 31 17.03 -6.14 3.00
N VAL A 32 17.14 -5.70 1.74
CA VAL A 32 16.13 -4.82 1.12
C VAL A 32 14.85 -5.60 0.86
N PHE A 33 14.96 -6.83 0.34
CA PHE A 33 13.82 -7.70 0.10
C PHE A 33 13.05 -7.98 1.39
N ASP A 34 13.73 -8.42 2.45
CA ASP A 34 13.10 -8.70 3.76
C ASP A 34 12.39 -7.48 4.34
N LEU A 35 12.96 -6.28 4.15
CA LEU A 35 12.35 -5.01 4.57
C LEU A 35 11.06 -4.69 3.80
N LEU A 36 10.99 -5.06 2.51
CA LEU A 36 9.87 -4.80 1.63
C LEU A 36 8.81 -5.92 1.63
N SER A 37 9.16 -7.13 2.07
CA SER A 37 8.30 -8.32 2.00
C SER A 37 7.78 -8.76 3.38
N SER A 38 7.72 -7.87 4.37
CA SER A 38 7.22 -8.21 5.70
C SER A 38 6.55 -7.02 6.39
N GLY A 39 5.47 -7.28 7.14
CA GLY A 39 4.80 -6.24 7.93
C GLY A 39 5.73 -5.62 8.99
N THR A 40 6.56 -6.44 9.63
CA THR A 40 7.60 -5.96 10.57
C THR A 40 8.69 -5.13 9.88
N GLY A 41 8.93 -5.34 8.59
CA GLY A 41 9.80 -4.50 7.77
C GLY A 41 9.17 -3.14 7.49
N TRP A 42 7.90 -3.12 7.08
CA TRP A 42 7.14 -1.90 6.82
C TRP A 42 6.95 -1.04 8.07
N ASP A 43 6.73 -1.67 9.22
CA ASP A 43 6.58 -0.98 10.51
C ASP A 43 7.81 -0.16 10.93
N LYS A 44 8.98 -0.39 10.30
CA LYS A 44 10.20 0.38 10.58
C LYS A 44 10.22 1.75 9.91
N TRP A 45 9.43 1.98 8.86
CA TRP A 45 9.56 3.19 8.04
C TRP A 45 8.29 3.68 7.34
N PHE A 46 7.26 2.85 7.23
CA PHE A 46 6.07 3.14 6.41
C PHE A 46 4.78 3.11 7.23
N THR A 47 4.61 2.16 8.14
CA THR A 47 3.35 1.91 8.88
C THR A 47 3.57 1.62 10.37
N ASN A 48 2.50 1.29 11.11
CA ASN A 48 2.53 1.00 12.55
C ASN A 48 1.63 -0.19 12.96
N GLY A 49 2.18 -1.40 12.90
CA GLY A 49 1.51 -2.65 13.30
C GLY A 49 0.78 -3.33 12.14
N SER A 50 1.31 -3.18 10.93
CA SER A 50 0.68 -3.74 9.72
C SER A 50 0.90 -5.25 9.60
N THR A 51 -0.06 -5.94 8.98
CA THR A 51 0.06 -7.36 8.64
C THR A 51 0.18 -7.54 7.14
N PHE A 52 1.17 -8.32 6.72
CA PHE A 52 1.42 -8.65 5.31
C PHE A 52 1.77 -10.13 5.20
N GLY A 53 1.08 -10.84 4.31
CA GLY A 53 1.45 -12.20 3.90
C GLY A 53 2.07 -12.18 2.51
N PRO A 54 3.29 -12.70 2.30
CA PRO A 54 3.99 -12.64 1.01
C PRO A 54 3.40 -13.57 -0.07
N SER A 55 2.35 -14.32 0.22
CA SER A 55 1.73 -15.28 -0.72
C SER A 55 0.52 -14.66 -1.39
N GLU A 56 0.34 -14.95 -2.69
CA GLU A 56 -0.84 -14.55 -3.46
C GLU A 56 -2.14 -14.91 -2.73
N GLY A 57 -3.08 -13.96 -2.67
CA GLY A 57 -4.34 -14.09 -1.95
C GLY A 57 -4.26 -13.88 -0.44
N SER A 58 -3.08 -13.62 0.12
CA SER A 58 -2.94 -13.30 1.54
C SER A 58 -3.48 -11.90 1.84
N PRO A 59 -4.07 -11.66 3.03
CA PRO A 59 -4.55 -10.35 3.41
C PRO A 59 -3.38 -9.38 3.64
N VAL A 60 -3.62 -8.12 3.32
CA VAL A 60 -2.80 -6.96 3.66
C VAL A 60 -3.64 -6.03 4.53
N HIS A 61 -3.10 -5.63 5.68
CA HIS A 61 -3.71 -4.63 6.56
C HIS A 61 -2.64 -3.59 6.90
N LEU A 62 -2.83 -2.37 6.41
CA LEU A 62 -1.95 -1.24 6.64
C LEU A 62 -2.53 -0.34 7.74
N VAL A 63 -1.65 0.21 8.58
CA VAL A 63 -2.05 1.06 9.71
C VAL A 63 -1.11 2.26 9.81
N TRP A 64 -1.67 3.47 9.84
CA TRP A 64 -0.97 4.71 10.17
C TRP A 64 -1.60 5.33 11.40
N ARG A 65 -0.85 5.36 12.52
CA ARG A 65 -1.41 5.82 13.79
C ARG A 65 -1.33 7.33 13.91
N GLY A 66 -2.44 7.96 14.32
CA GLY A 66 -2.53 9.41 14.50
C GLY A 66 -2.17 10.23 13.26
N TRP A 67 -2.52 9.73 12.07
CA TRP A 67 -2.09 10.30 10.79
C TRP A 67 -2.93 11.49 10.33
N THR A 68 -4.13 11.64 10.88
CA THR A 68 -5.03 12.74 10.58
C THR A 68 -4.80 13.93 11.51
N ASP A 69 -5.32 15.11 11.12
CA ASP A 69 -5.23 16.33 11.93
C ASP A 69 -5.89 16.22 13.31
N ASP A 70 -6.88 15.32 13.46
CA ASP A 70 -7.56 15.04 14.72
C ASP A 70 -6.90 13.92 15.55
N GLY A 71 -5.79 13.37 15.06
CA GLY A 71 -5.04 12.30 15.72
C GLY A 71 -5.70 10.93 15.65
N SER A 72 -6.66 10.72 14.75
CA SER A 72 -7.22 9.40 14.47
C SER A 72 -6.30 8.55 13.59
N ASP A 73 -6.47 7.24 13.72
CA ASP A 73 -5.73 6.24 12.95
C ASP A 73 -6.37 6.06 11.57
N VAL A 74 -5.55 5.83 10.55
CA VAL A 74 -5.99 5.48 9.20
C VAL A 74 -5.57 4.04 8.93
N THR A 75 -6.48 3.25 8.36
CA THR A 75 -6.22 1.87 7.95
C THR A 75 -6.60 1.67 6.49
N ASP A 76 -5.91 0.76 5.83
CA ASP A 76 -6.23 0.30 4.47
C ASP A 76 -6.11 -1.21 4.39
N ASP A 77 -7.05 -1.85 3.72
CA ASP A 77 -7.19 -3.30 3.66
C ASP A 77 -7.17 -3.79 2.20
N GLY A 78 -6.49 -4.92 1.98
CA GLY A 78 -6.38 -5.50 0.65
C GLY A 78 -5.97 -6.97 0.66
N VAL A 79 -5.67 -7.47 -0.52
CA VAL A 79 -5.12 -8.81 -0.75
C VAL A 79 -3.93 -8.69 -1.68
N VAL A 80 -2.90 -9.53 -1.45
CA VAL A 80 -1.74 -9.66 -2.34
C VAL A 80 -2.13 -10.33 -3.64
#